data_AF-A0A1Y3BDN4-F1
#
_entry.id   AF-A0A1Y3BDN4-F1
#
_cell.length_a   1.000
_cell.length_b   1.000
_cell.length_c   1.000
_cell.angle_alpha   90.00
_cell.angle_beta   90.00
_cell.angle_gamma   90.00
#
_symmetry.space_group_name_H-M   'P 1'
#
loop_
_entity.id
_entity.type
_entity.pdbx_description
1 polymer ?
#
loop_
_entity_poly.entity_id
_entity_poly.type
_entity_poly.pdbx_seq_one_letter_code
_entity_poly.pdbx_strand_id
1 'polypeptide(L)'
;MKTVGRLRFENQITVKDNPKSHYQESKRKEYNFKPMIIPNKLQEELPFRSKMKLMPKKSDKIERIAVIKDSHERRTDNLIKKLKTVHREKIRQDRLVMQKRAEEHRKAMAKIEKNRNEKQKERKKNIMRHLGKSHKI
;
A
#
# COMPACT_ATOMS: atom_id res chain seq x y z
N MET A 1 22.91 44.55 27.83
CA MET A 1 23.52 43.24 27.47
C MET A 1 23.49 43.06 25.97
N LYS A 2 24.55 42.53 25.35
CA LYS A 2 24.59 42.22 23.91
C LYS A 2 23.93 40.85 23.64
N THR A 3 23.43 40.62 22.42
CA THR A 3 22.86 39.32 22.02
C THR A 3 23.96 38.28 21.81
N VAL A 4 23.61 37.00 21.95
CA VAL A 4 24.54 35.88 21.68
C VAL A 4 25.09 35.94 20.25
N GLY A 5 24.24 36.29 19.28
CA GLY A 5 24.67 36.47 17.90
C GLY A 5 25.70 37.59 17.74
N ARG A 6 25.49 38.73 18.40
CA ARG A 6 26.42 39.88 18.34
C ARG A 6 27.74 39.60 19.04
N LEU A 7 27.71 38.94 20.21
CA LEU A 7 28.93 38.50 20.91
C LEU A 7 29.76 37.51 20.09
N ARG A 8 29.10 36.59 19.38
CA ARG A 8 29.78 35.64 18.48
C ARG A 8 30.40 36.33 17.28
N PHE A 9 29.70 37.29 16.70
CA PHE A 9 30.22 38.09 15.59
C PHE A 9 31.44 38.94 16.00
N GLU A 10 31.35 39.67 17.12
CA GLU A 10 32.45 40.50 17.64
C GLU A 10 33.68 39.67 18.04
N ASN A 11 33.46 38.48 18.61
CA ASN A 11 34.55 37.55 18.98
C ASN A 11 34.99 36.61 17.84
N GLN A 12 34.42 36.76 16.64
CA GLN A 12 34.69 35.90 15.47
C GLN A 12 34.50 34.39 15.74
N ILE A 13 33.56 34.04 16.62
CA ILE A 13 33.26 32.64 17.01
C ILE A 13 32.18 32.08 16.07
N THR A 14 32.51 31.00 15.36
CA THR A 14 31.54 30.28 14.53
C THR A 14 30.56 29.47 15.38
N VAL A 15 29.34 29.27 14.85
CA VAL A 15 28.34 28.42 15.50
C VAL A 15 28.76 26.97 15.34
N LYS A 16 28.90 26.24 16.45
CA LYS A 16 29.11 24.79 16.44
C LYS A 16 27.90 24.13 15.79
N ASP A 17 28.09 23.56 14.61
CA ASP A 17 27.06 22.85 13.86
C ASP A 17 27.28 21.34 13.94
N ASN A 18 26.20 20.58 14.06
CA ASN A 18 26.24 19.12 14.07
C ASN A 18 25.65 18.58 12.76
N PRO A 19 26.45 17.96 11.88
CA PRO A 19 25.97 17.50 10.59
C PRO A 19 24.88 16.42 10.68
N LYS A 20 24.79 15.69 11.82
CA LYS A 20 23.74 14.69 12.07
C LYS A 20 22.41 15.30 12.52
N SER A 21 22.39 16.57 12.93
CA SER A 21 21.16 17.26 13.33
C SER A 21 20.38 17.81 12.14
N HIS A 22 21.02 17.92 10.97
CA HIS A 22 20.37 18.39 9.76
C HIS A 22 19.38 17.35 9.24
N TYR A 23 18.19 17.80 8.84
CA TYR A 23 17.25 16.95 8.12
C TYR A 23 17.89 16.44 6.84
N GLN A 24 17.78 15.13 6.63
CA GLN A 24 18.24 14.46 5.41
C GLN A 24 17.07 13.73 4.76
N GLU A 25 17.11 13.62 3.43
CA GLU A 25 16.12 12.83 2.69
C GLU A 25 16.25 11.34 3.03
N SER A 26 15.32 10.82 3.83
CA SER A 26 15.30 9.39 4.14
C SER A 26 14.71 8.57 2.98
N LYS A 27 15.56 7.85 2.24
CA LYS A 27 15.12 6.89 1.21
C LYS A 27 14.84 5.54 1.85
N ARG A 28 13.56 5.18 1.98
CA ARG A 28 13.15 3.88 2.50
C ARG A 28 13.27 2.82 1.42
N LYS A 29 13.90 1.69 1.74
CA LYS A 29 13.86 0.50 0.88
C LYS A 29 12.48 -0.14 0.97
N GLU A 30 11.99 -0.68 -0.15
CA GLU A 30 10.77 -1.49 -0.14
C GLU A 30 11.00 -2.75 0.69
N TYR A 31 10.18 -2.94 1.72
CA TYR A 31 10.29 -4.09 2.61
C TYR A 31 9.37 -5.21 2.12
N ASN A 32 9.97 -6.32 1.68
CA ASN A 32 9.24 -7.52 1.30
C ASN A 32 9.16 -8.48 2.49
N PHE A 33 7.95 -8.74 2.97
CA PHE A 33 7.73 -9.69 4.05
C PHE A 33 8.13 -11.11 3.64
N LYS A 34 8.71 -11.86 4.58
CA LYS A 34 8.96 -13.30 4.36
C LYS A 34 7.62 -14.01 4.14
N PRO A 35 7.56 -15.00 3.23
CA PRO A 35 6.36 -15.81 3.07
C PRO A 35 6.05 -16.55 4.37
N MET A 36 4.76 -16.84 4.59
CA MET A 36 4.32 -17.61 5.74
C MET A 36 4.78 -19.06 5.61
N ILE A 37 5.48 -19.58 6.61
CA ILE A 37 5.93 -20.97 6.69
C ILE A 37 5.15 -21.64 7.84
N ILE A 38 4.40 -22.69 7.50
CA ILE A 38 3.69 -23.50 8.49
C ILE A 38 4.69 -24.49 9.11
N PRO A 39 4.76 -24.64 10.43
CA PRO A 39 5.59 -25.66 11.07
C PRO A 39 5.21 -27.07 10.61
N ASN A 40 6.19 -27.96 10.43
CA ASN A 40 5.97 -29.32 9.91
C ASN A 40 4.97 -30.11 10.77
N LYS A 41 5.09 -30.04 12.10
CA LYS A 41 4.17 -30.71 13.04
C LYS A 41 2.71 -30.31 12.82
N LEU A 42 2.47 -28.99 12.72
CA LEU A 42 1.14 -28.47 12.45
C LEU A 42 0.64 -28.94 11.08
N GLN A 43 1.50 -28.93 10.06
CA GLN A 43 1.14 -29.37 8.71
C GLN A 43 0.77 -30.87 8.65
N GLU A 44 1.35 -31.70 9.51
CA GLU A 44 1.04 -33.13 9.62
C GLU A 44 -0.33 -33.36 10.25
N GLU A 45 -0.66 -32.61 11.31
CA GLU A 45 -1.94 -32.67 12.04
C GLU A 45 -3.12 -32.06 11.26
N LEU A 46 -2.85 -31.22 10.25
CA LEU A 46 -3.91 -30.58 9.47
C LEU A 46 -4.77 -31.61 8.71
N PRO A 47 -6.10 -31.42 8.66
CA PRO A 47 -6.98 -32.27 7.89
C PRO A 47 -6.66 -32.19 6.40
N PHE A 48 -6.93 -33.28 5.67
CA PHE A 48 -6.54 -33.45 4.27
C PHE A 48 -6.92 -32.27 3.36
N ARG A 49 -8.12 -31.70 3.56
CA ARG A 49 -8.62 -30.55 2.78
C ARG A 49 -7.78 -29.29 2.98
N SER A 50 -7.28 -29.07 4.19
CA SER A 50 -6.53 -27.86 4.59
C SER A 50 -5.02 -28.02 4.44
N LYS A 51 -4.53 -29.25 4.28
CA LYS A 51 -3.10 -29.55 4.11
C LYS A 51 -2.58 -28.99 2.79
N MET A 52 -1.48 -28.24 2.85
CA MET A 52 -0.85 -27.68 1.66
C MET A 52 -0.24 -28.78 0.77
N LYS A 53 -0.57 -28.78 -0.52
CA LYS A 53 0.01 -29.68 -1.53
C LYS A 53 1.33 -29.10 -2.05
N LEU A 54 2.42 -29.36 -1.33
CA LEU A 54 3.76 -28.96 -1.77
C LEU A 54 4.33 -30.06 -2.68
N MET A 55 4.64 -29.73 -3.93
CA MET A 55 5.40 -30.65 -4.77
C MET A 55 6.88 -30.57 -4.39
N PRO A 56 7.60 -31.72 -4.31
CA PRO A 56 9.04 -31.70 -4.15
C PRO A 56 9.68 -30.95 -5.33
N LYS A 57 10.74 -30.17 -5.07
CA LYS A 57 11.43 -29.35 -6.08
C LYS A 57 11.97 -30.16 -7.26
N LYS A 58 12.24 -31.45 -7.04
CA LYS A 58 12.60 -32.42 -8.07
C LYS A 58 11.46 -33.43 -8.14
N SER A 59 10.48 -33.19 -9.01
CA SER A 59 9.66 -34.28 -9.48
C SER A 59 10.45 -35.01 -10.56
N ASP A 60 10.54 -36.34 -10.51
CA ASP A 60 11.04 -37.20 -11.60
C ASP A 60 10.07 -37.18 -12.79
N LYS A 61 9.73 -35.97 -13.24
CA LYS A 61 8.96 -35.75 -14.45
C LYS A 61 9.96 -35.85 -15.57
N ILE A 62 9.72 -36.76 -16.51
CA ILE A 62 10.50 -36.89 -17.74
C ILE A 62 10.50 -35.52 -18.43
N GLU A 63 11.59 -34.78 -18.26
CA GLU A 63 11.78 -33.51 -18.95
C GLU A 63 11.88 -33.84 -20.44
N ARG A 64 11.08 -33.16 -21.27
CA ARG A 64 11.25 -33.27 -22.72
C ARG A 64 12.70 -32.90 -23.04
N ILE A 65 13.32 -33.60 -24.00
CA ILE A 65 14.71 -33.35 -24.42
C ILE A 65 14.90 -31.85 -24.65
N ALA A 66 15.79 -31.23 -23.87
CA ALA A 66 16.00 -29.79 -23.91
C ALA A 66 16.75 -29.41 -25.21
N VAL A 67 16.05 -28.82 -26.16
CA VAL A 67 16.64 -28.28 -27.38
C VAL A 67 17.27 -26.91 -27.09
N ILE A 68 18.53 -26.74 -27.47
CA ILE A 68 19.25 -25.48 -27.32
C ILE A 68 18.77 -24.50 -28.39
N LYS A 69 18.17 -23.39 -27.96
CA LYS A 69 17.71 -22.32 -28.86
C LYS A 69 18.86 -21.58 -29.53
N ASP A 70 18.61 -21.14 -30.77
CA ASP A 70 19.53 -20.30 -31.53
C ASP A 70 19.64 -18.86 -30.95
N SER A 71 20.67 -18.12 -31.35
CA SER A 71 20.93 -16.73 -30.94
C SER A 71 19.74 -15.81 -31.20
N HIS A 72 19.09 -15.92 -32.38
CA HIS A 72 17.95 -15.06 -32.71
C HIS A 72 16.73 -15.36 -31.83
N GLU A 73 16.42 -16.64 -31.64
CA GLU A 73 15.33 -17.08 -30.76
C GLU A 73 15.54 -16.63 -29.30
N ARG A 74 16.78 -16.70 -28.80
CA ARG A 74 17.10 -16.19 -27.46
C ARG A 74 16.88 -14.68 -27.35
N ARG A 75 17.22 -13.91 -28.38
CA ARG A 75 17.01 -12.44 -28.41
C ARG A 75 15.52 -12.10 -28.42
N THR A 76 14.73 -12.78 -29.25
CA THR A 76 13.27 -12.56 -29.33
C THR A 76 12.57 -12.97 -28.04
N ASP A 77 12.93 -14.09 -27.44
CA ASP A 77 12.43 -14.50 -26.12
C ASP A 77 12.72 -13.46 -25.03
N ASN A 78 13.94 -12.92 -25.02
CA ASN A 78 14.35 -11.89 -24.06
C ASN A 78 13.52 -10.61 -24.26
N LEU A 79 13.34 -10.19 -25.51
CA LEU A 79 12.48 -9.05 -25.85
C LEU A 79 11.06 -9.27 -25.32
N ILE A 80 10.45 -10.42 -25.59
CA ILE A 80 9.09 -10.74 -25.14
C ILE A 80 9.02 -10.74 -23.60
N LYS A 81 10.02 -11.28 -22.90
CA LYS A 81 10.08 -11.27 -21.42
C LYS A 81 10.13 -9.84 -20.85
N LYS A 82 10.92 -8.96 -21.47
CA LYS A 82 11.01 -7.55 -21.08
C LYS A 82 9.69 -6.83 -21.29
N LEU A 83 9.07 -6.99 -22.47
CA LEU A 83 7.77 -6.39 -22.80
C LEU A 83 6.68 -6.84 -21.81
N LYS A 84 6.61 -8.14 -21.50
CA LYS A 84 5.66 -8.67 -20.50
C LYS A 84 5.87 -8.05 -19.11
N THR A 85 7.13 -7.88 -18.69
CA THR A 85 7.46 -7.25 -17.40
C THR A 85 7.00 -5.80 -17.36
N VAL A 86 7.32 -5.01 -18.39
CA VAL A 86 6.90 -3.60 -18.50
C VAL A 86 5.38 -3.48 -18.49
N HIS A 87 4.69 -4.32 -19.25
CA HIS A 87 3.23 -4.31 -19.30
C HIS A 87 2.60 -4.66 -17.94
N ARG A 88 3.14 -5.65 -17.23
CA ARG A 88 2.68 -6.03 -15.89
C ARG A 88 2.85 -4.89 -14.89
N GLU A 89 4.00 -4.22 -14.92
CA GLU A 89 4.25 -3.05 -14.04
C GLU A 89 3.30 -1.90 -14.37
N LYS A 90 3.06 -1.60 -15.66
CA LYS A 90 2.09 -0.58 -16.06
C LYS A 90 0.69 -0.86 -15.49
N ILE A 91 0.17 -2.07 -15.69
CA ILE A 91 -1.13 -2.47 -15.15
C ILE A 91 -1.17 -2.37 -13.63
N ARG A 92 -0.09 -2.75 -12.94
CA ARG A 92 0.01 -2.62 -11.48
C ARG A 92 -0.11 -1.15 -11.05
N GLN A 93 0.60 -0.24 -11.71
CA GLN A 93 0.53 1.19 -11.42
C GLN A 93 -0.86 1.77 -11.68
N ASP A 94 -1.46 1.45 -12.82
CA ASP A 94 -2.81 1.91 -13.18
C ASP A 94 -3.85 1.46 -12.14
N ARG A 95 -3.75 0.21 -11.65
CA ARG A 95 -4.60 -0.31 -10.58
C ARG A 95 -4.41 0.43 -9.26
N LEU A 96 -3.17 0.74 -8.87
CA LEU A 96 -2.89 1.48 -7.63
C LEU A 96 -3.46 2.90 -7.69
N VAL A 97 -3.30 3.60 -8.82
CA VAL A 97 -3.89 4.94 -9.04
C VAL A 97 -5.40 4.87 -8.97
N MET A 98 -6.02 3.88 -9.63
CA MET A 98 -7.46 3.69 -9.60
C MET A 98 -7.98 3.39 -8.19
N GLN A 99 -7.30 2.53 -7.43
CA GLN A 99 -7.66 2.23 -6.04
C GLN A 99 -7.63 3.48 -5.16
N LYS A 100 -6.59 4.31 -5.29
CA LYS A 100 -6.49 5.57 -4.54
C LYS A 100 -7.63 6.53 -4.87
N ARG A 101 -7.94 6.71 -6.16
CA ARG A 101 -9.07 7.53 -6.61
C ARG A 101 -10.42 7.00 -6.08
N ALA A 102 -10.61 5.68 -6.12
CA ALA A 102 -11.83 5.06 -5.62
C ALA A 102 -11.97 5.20 -4.10
N GLU A 103 -10.87 5.14 -3.34
CA GLU A 103 -10.87 5.36 -1.89
C GLU A 103 -11.21 6.81 -1.54
N GLU A 104 -10.60 7.78 -2.23
CA GLU A 104 -10.89 9.21 -2.07
C GLU A 104 -12.36 9.51 -2.39
N HIS A 105 -12.88 8.96 -3.49
CA HIS A 105 -14.29 9.09 -3.86
C HIS A 105 -15.21 8.47 -2.79
N ARG A 106 -14.89 7.27 -2.29
CA ARG A 106 -15.66 6.61 -1.23
C ARG A 106 -15.72 7.45 0.04
N LYS A 107 -14.59 8.06 0.45
CA LYS A 107 -14.53 8.97 1.59
C LYS A 107 -15.40 10.21 1.39
N ALA A 108 -15.35 10.81 0.19
CA ALA A 108 -16.19 11.96 -0.15
C ALA A 108 -17.69 11.61 -0.11
N MET A 109 -18.09 10.49 -0.72
CA MET A 109 -19.48 10.03 -0.72
C MET A 109 -19.98 9.70 0.68
N ALA A 110 -19.17 9.03 1.51
CA ALA A 110 -19.52 8.75 2.90
C ALA A 110 -19.79 10.03 3.71
N LYS A 111 -19.01 11.10 3.47
CA LYS A 111 -19.24 12.41 4.10
C LYS A 111 -20.56 13.04 3.65
N ILE A 112 -20.87 12.98 2.35
CA ILE A 112 -22.12 13.50 1.80
C ILE A 112 -23.32 12.74 2.36
N GLU A 113 -23.23 11.41 2.42
CA GLU A 113 -24.27 10.54 2.95
C GLU A 113 -24.51 10.79 4.44
N LYS A 114 -23.45 10.94 5.23
CA LYS A 114 -23.55 11.31 6.66
C LYS A 114 -24.30 12.63 6.82
N ASN A 115 -23.91 13.67 6.08
CA ASN A 115 -24.58 14.98 6.14
C ASN A 115 -26.05 14.90 5.70
N ARG A 116 -26.36 14.10 4.66
CA ARG A 116 -27.74 13.87 4.21
C ARG A 116 -28.56 13.19 5.31
N ASN A 117 -28.01 12.18 5.96
CA ASN A 117 -28.67 11.45 7.05
C ASN A 117 -28.91 12.35 8.27
N GLU A 118 -27.95 13.21 8.64
CA GLU A 118 -28.11 14.19 9.72
C GLU A 118 -29.26 15.17 9.40
N LYS A 119 -29.28 15.75 8.19
CA LYS A 119 -30.38 16.63 7.75
C LYS A 119 -31.73 15.92 7.73
N GLN A 120 -31.79 14.66 7.32
CA GLN A 120 -33.03 13.88 7.36
C GLN A 120 -33.51 13.65 8.80
N LYS A 121 -32.61 13.31 9.73
CA LYS A 121 -32.94 13.15 11.15
C LYS A 121 -33.47 14.46 11.74
N GLU A 122 -32.82 15.59 11.44
CA GLU A 122 -33.27 16.91 11.90
C GLU A 122 -34.65 17.27 11.35
N ARG A 123 -34.88 17.07 10.05
CA ARG A 123 -36.20 17.28 9.41
C ARG A 123 -37.27 16.43 10.06
N LYS A 124 -37.04 15.13 10.24
CA LYS A 124 -37.98 14.22 10.92
C LYS A 124 -38.27 14.68 12.35
N LYS A 125 -37.24 15.09 13.11
CA LYS A 125 -37.40 15.64 14.47
C LYS A 125 -38.28 16.89 14.49
N ASN A 126 -38.08 17.80 13.52
CA ASN A 126 -38.86 19.03 13.42
C ASN A 126 -40.32 18.74 13.04
N ILE A 127 -40.58 17.83 12.10
CA ILE A 127 -41.94 17.42 11.73
C ILE A 127 -42.68 16.83 12.95
N MET A 128 -42.05 15.91 13.67
CA MET A 128 -42.65 15.29 14.86
C MET A 128 -42.92 16.30 15.98
N ARG A 129 -42.04 17.29 16.19
CA ARG A 129 -42.29 18.39 17.14
C ARG A 129 -43.52 19.22 16.76
N HIS A 130 -43.72 19.52 15.48
CA HIS A 130 -44.88 20.30 15.02
C HIS A 130 -46.18 19.49 15.16
N LEU A 131 -46.18 18.22 14.75
CA LEU A 131 -47.30 17.31 14.95
C LEU A 131 -47.67 17.16 16.44
N GLY A 132 -46.68 16.96 17.31
CA GLY A 132 -46.92 16.85 18.75
C GLY A 132 -47.49 18.12 19.39
N LYS A 133 -47.14 19.31 18.89
CA LYS A 133 -47.76 20.57 19.32
C LYS A 133 -49.19 20.71 18.79
N SER A 134 -49.43 20.30 17.54
CA SER A 134 -50.76 20.36 16.90
C SER A 134 -51.76 19.36 17.49
N HIS A 135 -51.27 18.22 18.00
CA HIS A 135 -52.10 17.16 18.60
C HIS A 135 -52.34 17.37 20.11
N LYS A 136 -51.74 18.40 20.70
CA LYS A 136 -51.95 18.80 22.10
C LYS A 136 -53.14 19.76 22.16
N ILE A 137 -54.32 19.23 21.87
CA ILE A 137 -55.65 19.77 22.18
C ILE A 137 -56.35 18.69 22.98
#